data_AF-A0A970B1V7-F1
#
_entry.id   AF-A0A970B1V7-F1
#
_cell.length_a   1.000
_cell.length_b   1.000
_cell.length_c   1.000
_cell.angle_alpha   90.00
_cell.angle_beta   90.00
_cell.angle_gamma   90.00
#
_symmetry.space_group_name_H-M   'P 1'
#
loop_
_entity.id
_entity.type
_entity.pdbx_description
1 polymer ?
#
loop_
_entity_poly.entity_id
_entity_poly.type
_entity_poly.pdbx_seq_one_letter_code
_entity_poly.pdbx_strand_id
1 'polypeptide(L)'
;MFTLPSLNYAKNALDPVMSVETLDLHHSKHHQTYVTNLNNLIKGTSLEKASLEDIVKQTANDKSKASIFNNAGQHYNHILFFIQAGVTQFGSGWAWLSLKGDELVISKTANGSNPLVDNLKPIFGCDVWEHAYYVDYRNRRPDYLKAFVEKLANWEFVESQLG
;
A
#
# COMPACT_ATOMS: atom_id res chain seq x y z
N MET A 1 15.41 -9.70 2.26
CA MET A 1 14.34 -10.48 2.95
C MET A 1 13.16 -9.59 3.22
N PHE A 2 11.95 -10.07 2.93
CA PHE A 2 10.71 -9.30 3.04
C PHE A 2 10.05 -9.51 4.39
N THR A 3 9.31 -8.51 4.86
CA THR A 3 8.50 -8.57 6.07
C THR A 3 7.03 -8.40 5.70
N LEU A 4 6.14 -9.00 6.48
CA LEU A 4 4.72 -8.71 6.36
C LEU A 4 4.53 -7.25 6.79
N PRO A 5 3.99 -6.37 5.92
CA PRO A 5 3.62 -5.02 6.35
C PRO A 5 2.60 -5.13 7.47
N SER A 6 2.79 -4.40 8.57
CA SER A 6 1.79 -4.31 9.63
C SER A 6 0.44 -3.87 9.04
N LEU A 7 -0.65 -4.41 9.59
CA LEU A 7 -1.93 -3.70 9.43
C LEU A 7 -1.76 -2.39 10.16
N ASN A 8 -1.95 -1.30 9.44
CA ASN A 8 -1.88 0.00 10.06
C ASN A 8 -3.20 0.31 10.81
N TYR A 9 -4.21 -0.57 10.74
CA TYR A 9 -5.53 -0.46 11.38
C TYR A 9 -5.90 -1.66 12.25
N ALA A 10 -6.80 -1.44 13.21
CA ALA A 10 -7.37 -2.50 14.04
C ALA A 10 -8.09 -3.58 13.20
N LYS A 11 -8.13 -4.83 13.67
CA LYS A 11 -8.66 -5.95 12.87
C LYS A 11 -10.16 -5.87 12.62
N ASN A 12 -10.91 -5.09 13.38
CA ASN A 12 -12.34 -4.85 13.18
C ASN A 12 -12.62 -3.62 12.31
N ALA A 13 -11.59 -2.93 11.82
CA ALA A 13 -11.73 -1.66 11.09
C ALA A 13 -12.55 -1.73 9.80
N LEU A 14 -12.83 -2.94 9.32
CA LEU A 14 -13.56 -3.16 8.09
C LEU A 14 -14.97 -3.71 8.34
N ASP A 15 -15.42 -3.84 9.59
CA ASP A 15 -16.78 -4.30 9.89
C ASP A 15 -17.85 -3.24 9.53
N PRO A 16 -19.03 -3.64 9.03
CA PRO A 16 -19.47 -5.00 8.70
C PRO A 16 -19.11 -5.46 7.27
N VAL A 17 -18.27 -4.70 6.56
CA VAL A 17 -17.91 -4.95 5.14
C VAL A 17 -16.97 -6.15 5.01
N MET A 18 -16.08 -6.35 5.98
CA MET A 18 -15.20 -7.50 6.11
C MET A 18 -14.99 -7.79 7.59
N SER A 19 -15.33 -9.01 8.01
CA SER A 19 -15.21 -9.42 9.41
C SER A 19 -13.76 -9.43 9.88
N VAL A 20 -13.56 -9.20 11.17
CA VAL A 20 -12.28 -9.45 11.88
C VAL A 20 -11.69 -10.79 11.46
N GLU A 21 -12.51 -11.84 11.48
CA GLU A 21 -12.09 -13.20 11.16
C GLU A 21 -11.62 -13.32 9.71
N THR A 22 -12.29 -12.65 8.77
CA THR A 22 -11.87 -12.60 7.36
C THR A 22 -10.57 -11.84 7.21
N LEU A 23 -10.43 -10.67 7.85
CA LEU A 23 -9.20 -9.88 7.79
C LEU A 23 -8.02 -10.63 8.41
N ASP A 24 -8.24 -11.36 9.50
CA ASP A 24 -7.18 -12.11 10.17
C ASP A 24 -6.74 -13.32 9.35
N LEU A 25 -7.67 -14.01 8.71
CA LEU A 25 -7.34 -15.05 7.73
C LEU A 25 -6.57 -14.44 6.55
N HIS A 26 -7.00 -13.29 6.05
CA HIS A 26 -6.44 -12.69 4.84
C HIS A 26 -5.03 -12.10 5.04
N HIS A 27 -4.83 -11.26 6.06
CA HIS A 27 -3.55 -10.62 6.34
C HIS A 27 -2.63 -11.51 7.18
N SER A 28 -3.07 -11.84 8.41
CA SER A 28 -2.22 -12.53 9.39
C SER A 28 -1.89 -13.98 9.01
N LYS A 29 -2.73 -14.64 8.20
CA LYS A 29 -2.42 -16.00 7.68
C LYS A 29 -2.00 -16.00 6.22
N HIS A 30 -2.85 -15.58 5.29
CA HIS A 30 -2.57 -15.77 3.86
C HIS A 30 -1.41 -14.88 3.39
N HIS A 31 -1.42 -13.58 3.69
CA HIS A 31 -0.32 -12.67 3.33
C HIS A 31 0.98 -13.06 4.04
N GLN A 32 0.93 -13.39 5.34
CA GLN A 32 2.09 -13.92 6.07
C GLN A 32 2.66 -15.17 5.41
N THR A 33 1.82 -16.10 4.95
CA THR A 33 2.25 -17.31 4.26
C THR A 33 2.99 -16.99 2.97
N TYR A 34 2.51 -16.02 2.19
CA TYR A 34 3.19 -15.59 0.97
C TYR A 34 4.57 -14.99 1.26
N VAL A 35 4.68 -14.15 2.28
CA VAL A 35 5.97 -13.55 2.70
C VAL A 35 6.94 -14.63 3.17
N THR A 36 6.50 -15.55 4.03
CA THR A 36 7.33 -16.64 4.54
C THR A 36 7.81 -17.56 3.43
N ASN A 37 6.91 -17.98 2.54
CA ASN A 37 7.25 -18.85 1.41
C ASN A 37 8.21 -18.16 0.45
N LEU A 38 7.95 -16.89 0.10
CA LEU A 38 8.85 -16.12 -0.76
C LEU A 38 10.26 -16.08 -0.19
N ASN A 39 10.40 -15.71 1.08
CA ASN A 39 11.68 -15.67 1.79
C ASN A 39 12.40 -17.03 1.76
N ASN A 40 11.69 -18.13 1.99
CA ASN A 40 12.28 -19.47 1.95
C ASN A 40 12.75 -19.85 0.54
N LEU A 41 11.98 -19.51 -0.49
CA LEU A 41 12.30 -19.86 -1.88
C LEU A 41 13.46 -19.06 -2.45
N ILE A 42 13.66 -17.81 -2.01
CA ILE A 42 14.73 -16.94 -2.53
C ILE A 42 16.02 -17.02 -1.71
N LYS A 43 15.99 -17.59 -0.50
CA LYS A 43 17.16 -17.68 0.39
C LYS A 43 18.31 -18.41 -0.28
N GLY A 44 19.49 -17.81 -0.28
CA GLY A 44 20.70 -18.36 -0.91
C GLY A 44 20.70 -18.27 -2.44
N THR A 45 19.70 -17.63 -3.05
CA THR A 45 19.61 -17.40 -4.50
C THR A 45 20.00 -15.97 -4.86
N SER A 46 20.20 -15.69 -6.16
CA SER A 46 20.41 -14.33 -6.65
C SER A 46 19.23 -13.39 -6.39
N LEU A 47 18.03 -13.92 -6.14
CA LEU A 47 16.81 -13.14 -5.88
C LEU A 47 16.72 -12.63 -4.44
N GLU A 48 17.53 -13.14 -3.50
CA GLU A 48 17.46 -12.75 -2.08
C GLU A 48 17.68 -11.25 -1.84
N LYS A 49 18.43 -10.61 -2.74
CA LYS A 49 18.78 -9.18 -2.71
C LYS A 49 17.97 -8.33 -3.70
N ALA A 50 17.10 -8.94 -4.50
CA ALA A 50 16.30 -8.23 -5.48
C ALA A 50 15.10 -7.53 -4.83
N SER A 51 14.62 -6.44 -5.44
CA SER A 51 13.38 -5.81 -5.01
C SER A 51 12.18 -6.72 -5.29
N LEU A 52 11.07 -6.52 -4.57
CA LEU A 52 9.85 -7.31 -4.78
C LEU A 52 9.35 -7.18 -6.23
N GLU A 53 9.41 -5.98 -6.80
CA GLU A 53 9.04 -5.69 -8.19
C GLU A 53 9.95 -6.44 -9.18
N ASP A 54 11.25 -6.47 -8.93
CA ASP A 54 12.21 -7.16 -9.80
C ASP A 54 12.05 -8.68 -9.74
N ILE A 55 11.74 -9.25 -8.56
CA ILE A 55 11.45 -10.68 -8.42
C ILE A 55 10.23 -11.06 -9.25
N VAL A 56 9.15 -10.27 -9.20
CA VAL A 56 7.94 -10.52 -10.02
C VAL A 56 8.30 -10.52 -11.51
N LYS A 57 9.03 -9.51 -11.99
CA LYS A 57 9.44 -9.41 -13.41
C LYS A 57 10.34 -10.57 -13.86
N GLN A 58 11.31 -10.95 -13.02
CA GLN A 58 12.29 -12.00 -13.35
C GLN A 58 11.71 -13.42 -13.34
N THR A 59 10.58 -13.63 -12.67
CA THR A 59 9.99 -14.97 -12.48
C THR A 59 8.72 -15.22 -13.27
N ALA A 60 8.05 -14.19 -13.78
CA ALA A 60 6.75 -14.28 -14.46
C ALA A 60 6.70 -15.23 -15.66
N ASN A 61 7.79 -15.34 -16.43
CA ASN A 61 7.83 -16.14 -17.66
C ASN A 61 8.63 -17.44 -17.52
N ASP A 62 9.05 -17.79 -16.31
CA ASP A 62 9.83 -18.99 -16.02
C ASP A 62 8.97 -19.99 -15.24
N LYS A 63 8.48 -21.03 -15.92
CA LYS A 63 7.61 -22.06 -15.32
C LYS A 63 8.28 -22.75 -14.13
N SER A 64 9.62 -22.85 -14.10
CA SER A 64 10.34 -23.43 -12.96
C SER A 64 10.31 -22.54 -11.71
N LYS A 65 9.99 -21.25 -11.87
CA LYS A 65 9.89 -20.25 -10.80
C LYS A 65 8.47 -19.81 -10.51
N ALA A 66 7.46 -20.55 -11.00
CA ALA A 66 6.05 -20.21 -10.83
C ALA A 66 5.65 -19.99 -9.36
N SER A 67 6.23 -20.78 -8.43
CA SER A 67 6.00 -20.60 -6.99
C SER A 67 6.57 -19.27 -6.46
N ILE A 68 7.78 -18.88 -6.88
CA ILE A 68 8.39 -17.59 -6.49
C ILE A 68 7.56 -16.44 -7.04
N PHE A 69 7.17 -16.53 -8.32
CA PHE A 69 6.32 -15.54 -8.98
C PHE A 69 5.00 -15.35 -8.23
N ASN A 70 4.31 -16.46 -7.90
CA ASN A 70 3.03 -16.41 -7.23
C ASN A 70 3.12 -15.72 -5.85
N ASN A 71 4.11 -16.07 -5.03
CA ASN A 71 4.27 -15.49 -3.70
C ASN A 71 4.71 -14.01 -3.75
N ALA A 72 5.61 -13.65 -4.68
CA ALA A 72 6.04 -12.26 -4.87
C ALA A 72 4.92 -11.36 -5.41
N GLY A 73 4.16 -11.86 -6.40
CA GLY A 73 3.04 -11.14 -7.00
C GLY A 73 1.93 -10.84 -5.99
N GLN A 74 1.55 -11.84 -5.18
CA GLN A 74 0.54 -11.66 -4.14
C GLN A 74 0.97 -10.65 -3.08
N HIS A 75 2.25 -10.65 -2.67
CA HIS A 75 2.77 -9.65 -1.74
C HIS A 75 2.76 -8.24 -2.32
N TYR A 76 3.14 -8.07 -3.60
CA TYR A 76 3.18 -6.78 -4.27
C TYR A 76 1.79 -6.18 -4.45
N ASN A 77 0.79 -7.00 -4.82
CA ASN A 77 -0.58 -6.55 -5.01
C ASN A 77 -1.20 -5.93 -3.74
N HIS A 78 -0.86 -6.44 -2.56
CA HIS A 78 -1.37 -5.91 -1.29
C HIS A 78 -0.80 -4.53 -0.91
N ILE A 79 0.35 -4.13 -1.46
CA ILE A 79 0.98 -2.83 -1.19
C ILE A 79 0.31 -1.68 -1.98
N LEU A 80 -0.40 -1.97 -3.08
CA LEU A 80 -0.89 -0.96 -4.02
C LEU A 80 -2.14 -0.18 -3.59
N PHE A 81 -2.81 -0.50 -2.48
CA PHE A 81 -4.13 0.08 -2.14
C PHE A 81 -4.15 1.62 -1.97
N PHE A 82 -3.16 2.24 -1.32
CA PHE A 82 -3.09 3.71 -1.18
C PHE A 82 -2.77 4.40 -2.52
N ILE A 83 -1.79 3.87 -3.25
CA ILE A 83 -1.42 4.39 -4.58
C ILE A 83 -2.62 4.33 -5.52
N GLN A 84 -3.41 3.25 -5.45
CA GLN A 84 -4.61 3.10 -6.25
C GLN A 84 -5.66 4.18 -5.94
N ALA A 85 -5.82 4.59 -4.67
CA ALA A 85 -6.72 5.70 -4.32
C ALA A 85 -6.30 7.02 -5.00
N GLY A 86 -5.01 7.36 -4.97
CA GLY A 86 -4.49 8.56 -5.63
C GLY A 86 -4.51 8.51 -7.16
N VAL A 87 -4.20 7.36 -7.75
CA VAL A 87 -4.27 7.17 -9.22
C VAL A 87 -5.70 7.31 -9.72
N THR A 88 -6.67 6.76 -8.99
CA THR A 88 -8.08 6.74 -9.41
C THR A 88 -8.89 7.94 -8.95
N GLN A 89 -8.30 8.92 -8.26
CA GLN A 89 -8.93 10.21 -8.01
C GLN A 89 -9.05 10.96 -9.34
N PHE A 90 -10.26 11.06 -9.89
CA PHE A 90 -10.47 11.77 -11.15
C PHE A 90 -10.33 13.28 -10.95
N GLY A 91 -9.61 13.95 -11.87
CA GLY A 91 -9.33 15.37 -11.79
C GLY A 91 -8.46 15.74 -10.59
N SER A 92 -8.73 16.92 -10.03
CA SER A 92 -8.05 17.48 -8.86
C SER A 92 -8.56 16.89 -7.55
N GLY A 93 -7.65 16.63 -6.61
CA GLY A 93 -8.03 16.07 -5.33
C GLY A 93 -6.85 15.53 -4.52
N TRP A 94 -7.17 14.68 -3.56
CA TRP A 94 -6.23 14.17 -2.57
C TRP A 94 -6.45 12.68 -2.30
N ALA A 95 -5.38 11.97 -1.97
CA ALA A 95 -5.44 10.64 -1.37
C ALA A 95 -5.06 10.71 0.11
N TRP A 96 -5.81 10.02 0.97
CA TRP A 96 -5.69 10.14 2.42
C TRP A 96 -5.50 8.78 3.08
N LEU A 97 -4.73 8.80 4.16
CA LEU A 97 -4.84 7.85 5.26
C LEU A 97 -5.40 8.61 6.45
N SER A 98 -6.51 8.15 6.99
CA SER A 98 -7.20 8.81 8.11
C SER A 98 -7.58 7.82 9.18
N LEU A 99 -7.78 8.31 10.41
CA LEU A 99 -8.29 7.59 11.55
C LEU A 99 -9.80 7.83 11.71
N LYS A 100 -10.57 6.76 11.88
CA LYS A 100 -11.96 6.78 12.35
C LYS A 100 -11.99 6.15 13.74
N GLY A 101 -11.77 6.97 14.78
CA GLY A 101 -11.33 6.40 16.06
C GLY A 101 -9.94 5.78 15.89
N ASP A 102 -9.80 4.49 16.18
CA ASP A 102 -8.53 3.73 16.05
C ASP A 102 -8.41 2.98 14.70
N GLU A 103 -9.40 3.14 13.82
CA GLU A 103 -9.45 2.46 12.52
C GLU A 103 -8.77 3.31 11.43
N LEU A 104 -7.88 2.74 10.62
CA LEU A 104 -7.42 3.44 9.41
C LEU A 104 -8.33 3.22 8.22
N VAL A 105 -8.55 4.33 7.54
CA VAL A 105 -9.33 4.45 6.34
C VAL A 105 -8.45 5.05 5.25
N ILE A 106 -8.35 4.34 4.13
CA ILE A 106 -7.83 4.92 2.89
C ILE A 106 -9.02 5.53 2.15
N SER A 107 -8.94 6.81 1.83
CA SER A 107 -9.97 7.51 1.07
C SER A 107 -9.35 8.45 0.03
N LYS A 108 -10.19 8.97 -0.86
CA LYS A 108 -9.83 10.00 -1.82
C LYS A 108 -10.93 11.05 -1.88
N THR A 109 -10.55 12.31 -2.05
CA THR A 109 -11.49 13.42 -2.07
C THR A 109 -11.23 14.32 -3.26
N ALA A 110 -12.29 14.90 -3.81
CA ALA A 110 -12.20 15.87 -4.90
C ALA A 110 -11.91 17.28 -4.37
N ASN A 111 -11.13 18.03 -5.13
CA ASN A 111 -10.82 19.43 -4.89
C ASN A 111 -10.29 19.69 -3.46
N GLY A 112 -10.90 20.63 -2.73
CA GLY A 112 -10.55 20.98 -1.35
C GLY A 112 -11.32 20.20 -0.28
N SER A 113 -12.13 19.21 -0.67
CA SER A 113 -12.78 18.33 0.30
C SER A 113 -11.72 17.50 1.03
N ASN A 114 -11.99 17.16 2.28
CA ASN A 114 -11.03 16.47 3.14
C ASN A 114 -11.76 15.54 4.13
N PRO A 115 -11.07 14.53 4.71
CA PRO A 115 -11.69 13.54 5.58
C PRO A 115 -12.35 14.10 6.86
N LEU A 116 -12.04 15.34 7.26
CA LEU A 116 -12.66 15.96 8.44
C LEU A 116 -14.18 16.12 8.28
N VAL A 117 -14.67 16.29 7.04
CA VAL A 117 -16.12 16.41 6.78
C VAL A 117 -16.87 15.11 7.07
N ASP A 118 -16.16 13.99 7.08
CA ASP A 118 -16.67 12.65 7.39
C ASP A 118 -16.32 12.21 8.83
N ASN A 119 -15.90 13.17 9.68
CA ASN A 119 -15.43 12.93 11.05
C ASN A 119 -14.23 11.97 11.14
N LEU A 120 -13.39 11.96 10.11
CA LEU A 120 -12.12 11.23 10.11
C LEU A 120 -10.98 12.18 10.49
N LYS A 121 -9.99 11.69 11.24
CA LYS A 121 -8.73 12.39 11.53
C LYS A 121 -7.69 12.04 10.46
N PRO A 122 -7.43 12.89 9.45
CA PRO A 122 -6.39 12.62 8.48
C PRO A 122 -5.02 12.61 9.17
N ILE A 123 -4.22 11.57 8.89
CA ILE A 123 -2.86 11.39 9.44
C ILE A 123 -1.79 11.40 8.35
N PHE A 124 -2.17 11.15 7.11
CA PHE A 124 -1.33 11.28 5.93
C PHE A 124 -2.18 11.71 4.73
N GLY A 125 -1.64 12.61 3.91
CA GLY A 125 -2.32 13.12 2.72
C GLY A 125 -1.33 13.31 1.58
N CYS A 126 -1.72 12.91 0.38
CA CYS A 126 -0.97 13.17 -0.84
C CYS A 126 -1.81 14.02 -1.80
N ASP A 127 -1.29 15.19 -2.17
CA ASP A 127 -1.89 16.07 -3.17
C ASP A 127 -1.76 15.39 -4.55
N VAL A 128 -2.88 15.17 -5.24
CA VAL A 128 -2.92 14.64 -6.61
C VAL A 128 -3.49 15.63 -7.63
N TRP A 129 -3.53 16.92 -7.29
CA TRP A 129 -3.69 17.99 -8.27
C TRP A 129 -2.49 18.01 -9.22
N GLU A 130 -2.72 18.30 -10.50
CA GLU A 130 -1.64 18.29 -11.49
C GLU A 130 -0.51 19.26 -11.12
N HIS A 131 -0.80 20.42 -10.52
CA HIS A 131 0.24 21.36 -10.09
C HIS A 131 1.25 20.76 -9.11
N ALA A 132 0.90 19.69 -8.39
CA ALA A 132 1.77 19.08 -7.38
C ALA A 132 2.88 18.22 -8.00
N TYR A 133 2.70 17.78 -9.25
CA TYR A 133 3.62 16.83 -9.88
C TYR A 133 3.91 17.08 -11.36
N TYR A 134 3.15 17.92 -12.06
CA TYR A 134 3.21 17.99 -13.52
C TYR A 134 4.55 18.50 -14.04
N VAL A 135 5.24 19.37 -13.29
CA VAL A 135 6.57 19.91 -13.65
C VAL A 135 7.65 18.82 -13.69
N ASP A 136 7.54 17.77 -12.88
CA ASP A 136 8.55 16.71 -12.78
C ASP A 136 8.09 15.39 -13.42
N TYR A 137 6.80 15.08 -13.30
CA TYR A 137 6.22 13.79 -13.69
C TYR A 137 5.31 13.86 -14.92
N ARG A 138 4.88 15.07 -15.35
CA ARG A 138 3.88 15.25 -16.41
C ARG A 138 2.63 14.40 -16.12
N ASN A 139 2.16 13.59 -17.06
CA ASN A 139 1.01 12.69 -16.91
C ASN A 139 1.29 11.45 -16.03
N ARG A 140 2.49 11.28 -15.48
CA ARG A 140 2.90 10.08 -14.73
C ARG A 140 2.57 10.19 -13.23
N ARG A 141 1.30 10.44 -12.92
CA ARG A 141 0.81 10.47 -11.52
C ARG A 141 1.17 9.20 -10.71
N PRO A 142 1.13 7.96 -11.27
CA PRO A 142 1.54 6.78 -10.53
C PRO A 142 3.01 6.82 -10.06
N ASP A 143 3.91 7.34 -10.89
CA ASP A 143 5.34 7.47 -10.57
C ASP A 143 5.55 8.50 -9.46
N TYR A 144 4.82 9.62 -9.51
CA TYR A 144 4.80 10.62 -8.45
C TYR A 144 4.32 10.05 -7.11
N LEU A 145 3.18 9.33 -7.10
CA LEU A 145 2.62 8.73 -5.89
C LEU A 145 3.57 7.72 -5.24
N LYS A 146 4.23 6.88 -6.05
CA LYS A 146 5.29 5.98 -5.57
C LYS A 146 6.42 6.76 -4.91
N ALA A 147 6.97 7.76 -5.61
CA ALA A 147 8.07 8.57 -5.10
C ALA A 147 7.69 9.35 -3.83
N PHE A 148 6.47 9.88 -3.75
CA PHE A 148 5.95 10.60 -2.59
C PHE A 148 5.91 9.69 -1.35
N VAL A 149 5.32 8.50 -1.48
CA VAL A 149 5.23 7.53 -0.38
C VAL A 149 6.61 7.02 0.04
N GLU A 150 7.50 6.75 -0.91
CA GLU A 150 8.82 6.17 -0.62
C GLU A 150 9.83 7.18 -0.07
N LYS A 151 9.74 8.45 -0.47
CA LYS A 151 10.83 9.43 -0.25
C LYS A 151 10.42 10.66 0.52
N LEU A 152 9.13 11.02 0.52
CA LEU A 152 8.65 12.29 1.08
C LEU A 152 7.70 12.10 2.27
N ALA A 153 7.19 10.89 2.48
CA ALA A 153 6.34 10.60 3.62
C ALA A 153 7.12 10.74 4.94
N ASN A 154 6.63 11.61 5.82
CA ASN A 154 7.15 11.73 7.17
C ASN A 154 6.44 10.69 8.06
N TRP A 155 6.98 9.47 8.09
CA TRP A 155 6.40 8.37 8.86
C TRP A 155 6.44 8.60 10.37
N GLU A 156 7.42 9.36 10.89
CA GLU A 156 7.47 9.73 12.32
C GLU A 156 6.25 10.59 12.70
N PHE A 157 5.87 11.53 11.83
CA PHE A 157 4.64 12.30 12.01
C PHE A 157 3.42 11.38 11.97
N VAL A 158 3.28 10.53 10.95
CA VAL A 158 2.13 9.61 10.83
C VAL A 158 2.00 8.73 12.07
N GLU A 159 3.11 8.16 12.55
CA GLU A 159 3.16 7.32 13.75
C GLU A 159 2.78 8.10 15.01
N SER A 160 3.25 9.34 15.17
CA SER A 160 2.88 10.21 16.29
C SER A 160 1.37 10.48 16.40
N GLN A 161 0.61 10.23 15.33
CA GLN A 161 -0.84 10.42 15.31
C GLN A 161 -1.64 9.18 15.72
N LEU A 162 -1.00 8.01 15.83
CA LEU A 162 -1.65 6.71 16.04
C LEU A 162 -1.98 6.38 17.51
N GLY A 163 -1.49 7.16 18.47
CA GLY A 163 -1.74 6.93 19.90
C GLY A 163 -0.71 6.04 20.58
#